data_AF-A0AAN0JS92-F1
#
_entry.id   AF-A0AAN0JS92-F1
#
_cell.length_a   1.000
_cell.length_b   1.000
_cell.length_c   1.000
_cell.angle_alpha   90.00
_cell.angle_beta   90.00
_cell.angle_gamma   90.00
#
_symmetry.space_group_name_H-M   'P 1'
#
loop_
_entity.id
_entity.type
_entity.pdbx_description
1 polymer ?
#
loop_
_entity_poly.entity_id
_entity_poly.type
_entity_poly.pdbx_seq_one_letter_code
_entity_poly.pdbx_strand_id
1 'polypeptide(L)'
;MDAIQERQKLIRIADRSDYGWDVVQEYISDELAADSDDEKKLSKAEKAAEMKCQKKKKAAAYRGGRNSLKCVTVLFVFIIVVFVVVLEELVPHFAELDISAEFADLTKQTLMLWPSQSLTADNNYVVIMRFLRSNNGSLIEPSYAFKSLRDGIITHNYDIEYRRTYFNEIFDLLNDKYGIKRSDIQLLWDFPTASTKSLTDRLVFMRDDAINRIEAAPPSLNIVNYTDNYSDQIFRYIYAETSVPDYLSSPLPGSHLIIDSETGLPVYQRNSVLSFIVLIPHSVSNGSVTNPSLVQFGHGLFGDKTEVEQHYLQKQANTNGYILFSCTLWGLANYDIPSIVLELILQDISNFRVLPDRLGQGVVNELVLMRLMKGAYSSHPLLLVNGRKVIDQRRVHYYGLSLGGIMGVVYMALTNDVERGVLGVAGGSFGLILPRSIDFTNNFVFIRGLYPDPVDFIIMMSMINMIWARGGPNGFMSHVTNNTLHNTTEHQILYQYALGDAQVNILGLYTVSRSTGALMFADNVKEQYKPDPTSNVVLEENLFGFKLINESIMRTSGAIGFDCGAPPEPAGNVPPDASTDTHEIPRRTKLAQQQFDSFIKSGLIINYCNGPCTDCTQPS
;
A
#
# COMPACT_ATOMS: atom_id res chain seq x y z
N MET A 1 -18.86 -38.10 9.67
CA MET A 1 -18.87 -36.65 9.99
C MET A 1 -19.18 -35.91 8.70
N ASP A 2 -19.94 -34.83 8.78
CA ASP A 2 -20.15 -33.96 7.62
C ASP A 2 -18.79 -33.41 7.14
N ALA A 3 -18.54 -33.33 5.84
CA ALA A 3 -17.24 -32.91 5.28
C ALA A 3 -16.84 -31.50 5.78
N ILE A 4 -17.83 -30.68 6.12
CA ILE A 4 -17.64 -29.35 6.73
C ILE A 4 -17.17 -29.48 8.19
N GLN A 5 -17.75 -30.39 8.98
CA GLN A 5 -17.38 -30.60 10.38
C GLN A 5 -15.98 -31.22 10.51
N GLU A 6 -15.62 -32.12 9.60
CA GLU A 6 -14.29 -32.70 9.54
C GLU A 6 -13.23 -31.63 9.23
N ARG A 7 -13.50 -30.74 8.25
CA ARG A 7 -12.60 -29.62 7.92
C ARG A 7 -12.48 -28.60 9.06
N GLN A 8 -13.59 -28.26 9.72
CA GLN A 8 -13.57 -27.38 10.90
C GLN A 8 -12.77 -27.97 12.06
N LYS A 9 -12.82 -29.30 12.24
CA LYS A 9 -12.03 -29.99 13.25
C LYS A 9 -10.53 -29.90 12.96
N LEU A 10 -10.11 -30.10 11.71
CA LEU A 10 -8.70 -30.00 11.30
C LEU A 10 -8.15 -28.58 11.47
N ILE A 11 -8.95 -27.55 11.12
CA ILE A 11 -8.58 -26.15 11.34
C ILE A 11 -8.37 -25.86 12.83
N ARG A 12 -9.29 -26.30 13.69
CA ARG A 12 -9.17 -26.11 15.15
C ARG A 12 -7.99 -26.86 15.75
N ILE A 13 -7.53 -27.95 15.13
CA ILE A 13 -6.32 -28.67 15.52
C ILE A 13 -5.07 -27.85 15.17
N ALA A 14 -5.01 -27.28 13.97
CA ALA A 14 -3.91 -26.41 13.56
C ALA A 14 -3.82 -25.14 14.41
N ASP A 15 -4.95 -24.47 14.66
CA ASP A 15 -4.98 -23.19 15.39
C ASP A 15 -4.59 -23.32 16.86
N ARG A 16 -4.77 -24.51 17.46
CA ARG A 16 -4.46 -24.75 18.88
C ARG A 16 -3.05 -25.23 19.14
N SER A 17 -2.33 -25.67 18.11
CA SER A 17 -1.02 -26.28 18.27
C SER A 17 0.09 -25.31 17.89
N ASP A 18 1.14 -25.25 18.70
CA ASP A 18 2.34 -24.44 18.44
C ASP A 18 3.09 -24.86 17.15
N TYR A 19 2.76 -26.03 16.60
CA TYR A 19 3.33 -26.57 15.37
C TYR A 19 2.37 -26.52 14.16
N GLY A 20 1.18 -25.91 14.33
CA GLY A 20 0.25 -25.62 13.25
C GLY A 20 -0.15 -26.84 12.40
N TRP A 21 -0.18 -26.65 11.08
CA TRP A 21 -0.61 -27.68 10.12
C TRP A 21 0.33 -28.89 10.00
N ASP A 22 1.56 -28.82 10.51
CA ASP A 22 2.44 -30.00 10.59
C ASP A 22 1.82 -31.08 11.49
N VAL A 23 1.10 -30.68 12.56
CA VAL A 23 0.37 -31.63 13.43
C VAL A 23 -0.80 -32.26 12.70
N VAL A 24 -1.50 -31.48 11.87
CA VAL A 24 -2.63 -31.97 11.07
C VAL A 24 -2.17 -33.01 10.05
N GLN A 25 -1.02 -32.80 9.41
CA GLN A 25 -0.46 -33.77 8.46
C GLN A 25 -0.10 -35.10 9.15
N GLU A 26 0.53 -35.06 10.33
CA GLU A 26 0.79 -36.28 11.10
C GLU A 26 -0.51 -36.95 11.55
N TYR A 27 -1.49 -36.15 12.00
CA TYR A 27 -2.80 -36.62 12.48
C TYR A 27 -3.60 -37.34 11.38
N ILE A 28 -3.55 -36.86 10.14
CA ILE A 28 -4.25 -37.47 8.99
C ILE A 28 -3.51 -38.72 8.47
N SER A 29 -2.19 -38.80 8.66
CA SER A 29 -1.34 -39.86 8.09
C SER A 29 -1.25 -41.16 8.91
N ASP A 30 -1.84 -41.24 10.12
CA ASP A 30 -1.75 -42.42 10.98
C ASP A 30 -2.75 -43.52 10.55
N GLU A 31 -2.23 -44.63 10.01
CA GLU A 31 -3.03 -45.74 9.45
C GLU A 31 -3.83 -46.57 10.51
N LEU A 32 -3.58 -46.41 11.81
CA LEU A 32 -4.31 -47.13 12.87
C LEU A 32 -5.63 -46.44 13.30
N ALA A 33 -6.08 -45.43 12.53
CA ALA A 33 -7.10 -44.46 12.91
C ALA A 33 -8.58 -44.92 12.82
N ALA A 34 -8.94 -46.11 13.31
CA ALA A 34 -10.30 -46.63 13.21
C ALA A 34 -11.16 -46.58 14.50
N ASP A 35 -10.68 -46.07 15.64
CA ASP A 35 -11.50 -45.94 16.87
C ASP A 35 -11.21 -44.70 17.77
N SER A 36 -11.97 -44.59 18.86
CA SER A 36 -12.46 -43.35 19.47
C SER A 36 -11.65 -42.79 20.66
N ASP A 37 -10.37 -42.50 20.47
CA ASP A 37 -9.57 -41.81 21.51
C ASP A 37 -8.76 -40.63 20.92
N ASP A 38 -9.49 -39.59 20.49
CA ASP A 38 -8.97 -38.42 19.74
C ASP A 38 -7.86 -37.62 20.46
N GLU A 39 -7.84 -37.64 21.79
CA GLU A 39 -6.85 -36.89 22.57
C GLU A 39 -5.45 -37.53 22.49
N LYS A 40 -5.38 -38.88 22.47
CA LYS A 40 -4.14 -39.61 22.23
C LYS A 40 -3.64 -39.43 20.79
N LYS A 41 -4.56 -39.29 19.82
CA LYS A 41 -4.25 -39.02 18.40
C LYS A 41 -3.52 -37.69 18.25
N LEU A 42 -4.03 -36.65 18.91
CA LEU A 42 -3.45 -35.31 18.87
C LEU A 42 -2.07 -35.28 19.54
N SER A 43 -1.94 -35.86 20.73
CA SER A 43 -0.64 -35.87 21.45
C SER A 43 0.48 -36.60 20.68
N LYS A 44 0.14 -37.67 19.95
CA LYS A 44 1.11 -38.40 19.12
C LYS A 44 1.52 -37.60 17.89
N ALA A 45 0.55 -36.94 17.23
CA ALA A 45 0.80 -36.07 16.10
C ALA A 45 1.66 -34.85 16.47
N GLU A 46 1.41 -34.23 17.63
CA GLU A 46 2.21 -33.11 18.14
C GLU A 46 3.66 -33.52 18.41
N LYS A 47 3.89 -34.65 19.07
CA LYS A 47 5.25 -35.17 19.31
C LYS A 47 5.98 -35.51 18.01
N ALA A 48 5.27 -36.02 17.00
CA ALA A 48 5.85 -36.32 15.70
C ALA A 48 6.23 -35.03 14.94
N ALA A 49 5.35 -34.02 14.95
CA ALA A 49 5.62 -32.70 14.38
C ALA A 49 6.79 -32.00 15.09
N GLU A 50 6.84 -32.05 16.43
CA GLU A 50 7.95 -31.54 17.23
C GLU A 50 9.27 -32.22 16.85
N MET A 51 9.31 -33.55 16.78
CA MET A 51 10.52 -34.30 16.40
C MET A 51 10.98 -33.98 14.97
N LYS A 52 10.05 -33.78 14.03
CA LYS A 52 10.38 -33.35 12.66
C LYS A 52 10.92 -31.92 12.64
N CYS A 53 10.35 -31.00 13.42
CA CYS A 53 10.84 -29.64 13.58
C CYS A 53 12.26 -29.62 14.21
N GLN A 54 12.51 -30.41 15.25
CA GLN A 54 13.83 -30.53 15.87
C GLN A 54 14.86 -31.18 14.93
N LYS A 55 14.47 -32.16 14.10
CA LYS A 55 15.34 -32.70 13.05
C LYS A 55 15.64 -31.68 11.95
N LYS A 56 14.67 -30.87 11.52
CA LYS A 56 14.88 -29.76 10.57
C LYS A 56 15.85 -28.72 11.15
N LYS A 57 15.68 -28.34 12.43
CA LYS A 57 16.60 -27.43 13.15
C LYS A 57 18.02 -28.01 13.28
N LYS A 58 18.16 -29.30 13.59
CA LYS A 58 19.48 -29.98 13.62
C LYS A 58 20.10 -30.12 12.23
N ALA A 59 19.31 -30.38 11.18
CA ALA A 59 19.79 -30.43 9.80
C ALA A 59 20.23 -29.04 9.29
N ALA A 60 19.52 -27.98 9.70
CA ALA A 60 19.91 -26.60 9.44
C ALA A 60 21.23 -26.24 10.18
N ALA A 61 21.38 -26.65 11.43
CA ALA A 61 22.63 -26.47 12.19
C ALA A 61 23.81 -27.27 11.60
N TYR A 62 23.57 -28.46 11.04
CA TYR A 62 24.60 -29.27 10.38
C TYR A 62 24.99 -28.72 8.99
N ARG A 63 24.05 -28.09 8.27
CA ARG A 63 24.32 -27.38 7.01
C ARG A 63 25.06 -26.04 7.20
N GLY A 64 25.01 -25.44 8.40
CA GLY A 64 25.81 -24.27 8.74
C GLY A 64 27.33 -24.53 8.88
N GLY A 65 27.78 -25.79 8.83
CA GLY A 65 29.15 -26.16 9.19
C GLY A 65 30.14 -26.41 8.04
N ARG A 66 29.73 -26.69 6.80
CA ARG A 66 30.65 -26.98 5.69
C ARG A 66 30.06 -26.67 4.32
N ASN A 67 30.30 -25.44 3.87
CA ASN A 67 30.72 -25.04 2.53
C ASN A 67 30.42 -23.56 2.40
N SER A 68 31.41 -22.76 2.77
CA SER A 68 31.53 -21.39 2.30
C SER A 68 31.74 -21.40 0.78
N LEU A 69 30.67 -21.58 0.00
CA LEU A 69 30.59 -20.80 -1.22
C LEU A 69 30.22 -19.41 -0.77
N LYS A 70 31.25 -18.55 -0.74
CA LYS A 70 31.07 -17.11 -0.68
C LYS A 70 30.13 -16.74 -1.83
N CYS A 71 28.85 -16.53 -1.52
CA CYS A 71 28.02 -15.69 -2.35
C CYS A 71 28.57 -14.29 -2.14
N VAL A 72 29.57 -13.94 -2.96
CA VAL A 72 30.01 -12.56 -3.08
C VAL A 72 28.88 -11.91 -3.86
N THR A 73 27.91 -11.34 -3.15
CA THR A 73 27.00 -10.36 -3.71
C THR A 73 27.86 -9.14 -4.02
N VAL A 74 28.53 -9.17 -5.18
CA VAL A 74 29.20 -7.97 -5.68
C VAL A 74 28.09 -7.01 -6.03
N LEU A 75 27.91 -6.00 -5.17
CA LEU A 75 27.10 -4.84 -5.47
C LEU A 75 27.75 -4.11 -6.65
N PHE A 76 27.39 -4.50 -7.86
CA PHE A 76 27.56 -3.62 -9.00
C PHE A 76 26.40 -2.64 -8.95
N VAL A 77 26.70 -1.39 -8.61
CA VAL A 77 25.93 -0.25 -9.09
C VAL A 77 26.07 -0.27 -10.61
N PHE A 78 25.26 -1.10 -11.26
CA PHE A 78 25.04 -0.94 -12.68
C PHE A 78 24.24 0.34 -12.81
N ILE A 79 24.81 1.32 -13.49
CA ILE A 79 24.00 2.30 -14.20
C ILE A 79 23.26 1.48 -15.28
N ILE A 80 22.19 0.78 -14.88
CA ILE A 80 21.18 0.32 -15.82
C ILE A 80 20.49 1.61 -16.22
N VAL A 81 20.90 2.19 -17.34
CA VAL A 81 20.14 3.30 -17.91
C VAL A 81 18.92 2.70 -18.58
N VAL A 82 17.90 2.41 -17.78
CA VAL A 82 16.54 2.21 -18.27
C VAL A 82 16.01 3.59 -18.58
N PHE A 83 16.10 3.97 -19.85
CA PHE A 83 15.33 5.11 -20.31
C PHE A 83 13.93 4.61 -20.59
N VAL A 84 12.96 5.21 -19.93
CA VAL A 84 11.57 5.13 -20.33
C VAL A 84 11.23 6.49 -20.91
N VAL A 85 11.11 6.53 -22.24
CA VAL A 85 10.99 7.75 -23.04
C VAL A 85 9.51 7.95 -23.37
N VAL A 86 8.89 8.99 -22.82
CA VAL A 86 7.82 9.69 -23.54
C VAL A 86 8.51 10.60 -24.55
N LEU A 87 7.85 10.87 -25.66
CA LEU A 87 8.29 11.75 -26.75
C LEU A 87 8.99 13.07 -26.35
N GLU A 88 9.13 13.48 -25.08
CA GLU A 88 9.96 14.62 -24.65
C GLU A 88 10.89 14.48 -23.41
N GLU A 89 10.72 13.50 -22.50
CA GLU A 89 11.49 13.45 -21.23
C GLU A 89 11.85 12.04 -20.74
N LEU A 90 12.90 11.93 -19.92
CA LEU A 90 13.36 10.67 -19.31
C LEU A 90 12.66 10.43 -17.98
N VAL A 91 12.02 9.28 -17.81
CA VAL A 91 11.41 8.91 -16.52
C VAL A 91 12.37 8.05 -15.69
N PRO A 92 12.65 8.43 -14.42
CA PRO A 92 13.52 7.65 -13.57
C PRO A 92 12.88 6.34 -13.10
N HIS A 93 13.65 5.27 -13.16
CA HIS A 93 13.27 3.93 -12.73
C HIS A 93 14.34 3.35 -11.80
N PHE A 94 13.92 2.49 -10.88
CA PHE A 94 14.84 1.57 -10.23
C PHE A 94 14.62 0.16 -10.77
N ALA A 95 15.67 -0.64 -10.70
CA ALA A 95 15.67 -2.00 -11.21
C ALA A 95 16.11 -2.94 -10.08
N GLU A 96 15.52 -4.12 -10.05
CA GLU A 96 15.86 -5.15 -9.07
C GLU A 96 15.67 -6.55 -9.67
N LEU A 97 16.32 -7.53 -9.05
CA LEU A 97 16.13 -8.93 -9.41
C LEU A 97 15.06 -9.55 -8.52
N ASP A 98 14.19 -10.38 -9.10
CA ASP A 98 13.20 -11.13 -8.33
C ASP A 98 13.90 -12.17 -7.44
N ILE A 99 13.82 -11.96 -6.13
CA ILE A 99 14.40 -12.87 -5.15
C ILE A 99 13.56 -14.14 -4.96
N SER A 100 12.30 -14.16 -5.46
CA SER A 100 11.46 -15.36 -5.38
C SER A 100 12.06 -16.54 -6.16
N ALA A 101 12.77 -16.24 -7.25
CA ALA A 101 13.50 -17.22 -8.04
C ALA A 101 14.63 -17.92 -7.27
N GLU A 102 15.21 -17.29 -6.22
CA GLU A 102 16.26 -17.92 -5.39
C GLU A 102 15.74 -19.13 -4.63
N PHE A 103 14.44 -19.15 -4.31
CA PHE A 103 13.78 -20.24 -3.60
C PHE A 103 13.20 -21.31 -4.53
N ALA A 104 13.27 -21.11 -5.85
CA ALA A 104 12.67 -21.98 -6.85
C ALA A 104 13.67 -22.37 -7.95
N ASP A 105 13.96 -21.46 -8.89
CA ASP A 105 14.88 -21.67 -10.01
C ASP A 105 15.57 -20.36 -10.40
N LEU A 106 16.85 -20.22 -10.02
CA LEU A 106 17.66 -19.05 -10.33
C LEU A 106 17.83 -18.79 -11.83
N THR A 107 17.66 -19.80 -12.69
CA THR A 107 17.72 -19.60 -14.15
C THR A 107 16.52 -18.83 -14.71
N LYS A 108 15.48 -18.68 -13.88
CA LYS A 108 14.23 -17.98 -14.16
C LYS A 108 14.10 -16.65 -13.41
N GLN A 109 15.20 -16.16 -12.83
CA GLN A 109 15.22 -14.87 -12.16
C GLN A 109 14.96 -13.74 -13.16
N THR A 110 13.92 -12.96 -12.92
CA THR A 110 13.52 -11.84 -13.76
C THR A 110 14.11 -10.53 -13.25
N LEU A 111 14.42 -9.61 -14.18
CA LEU A 111 14.74 -8.22 -13.88
C LEU A 111 13.43 -7.43 -13.89
N MET A 112 13.08 -6.83 -12.75
CA MET A 112 11.91 -5.99 -12.59
C MET A 112 12.29 -4.52 -12.69
N LEU A 113 11.44 -3.73 -13.32
CA LEU A 113 11.61 -2.30 -13.51
C LEU A 113 10.44 -1.57 -12.87
N TRP A 114 10.74 -0.63 -12.00
CA TRP A 114 9.75 0.14 -11.27
C TRP A 114 9.92 1.62 -11.57
N PRO A 115 8.87 2.31 -12.07
CA PRO A 115 8.92 3.74 -12.21
C PRO A 115 9.01 4.36 -10.80
N SER A 116 9.91 5.33 -10.63
CA SER A 116 10.12 5.98 -9.33
C SER A 116 8.99 6.94 -8.92
N GLN A 117 8.06 7.20 -9.84
CA GLN A 117 6.85 8.00 -9.69
C GLN A 117 5.79 7.51 -10.70
N SER A 118 4.54 7.98 -10.58
CA SER A 118 3.47 7.67 -11.52
C SER A 118 3.87 8.06 -12.96
N LEU A 119 3.61 7.15 -13.90
CA LEU A 119 3.72 7.47 -15.32
C LEU A 119 2.54 8.35 -15.72
N THR A 120 2.79 9.35 -16.56
CA THR A 120 1.73 10.15 -17.18
C THR A 120 0.75 9.22 -17.92
N ALA A 121 -0.54 9.38 -17.62
CA ALA A 121 -1.62 8.67 -18.29
C ALA A 121 -1.73 9.06 -19.78
N ASP A 122 -2.31 8.20 -20.60
CA ASP A 122 -2.53 8.43 -22.04
C ASP A 122 -1.24 8.78 -22.81
N ASN A 123 -0.15 8.07 -22.51
CA ASN A 123 1.16 8.28 -23.13
C ASN A 123 1.77 6.96 -23.60
N ASN A 124 2.68 7.06 -24.57
CA ASN A 124 3.50 5.94 -25.02
C ASN A 124 4.92 6.09 -24.50
N TYR A 125 5.45 4.99 -23.99
CA TYR A 125 6.74 4.91 -23.35
C TYR A 125 7.62 3.90 -24.08
N VAL A 126 8.82 4.31 -24.48
CA VAL A 126 9.84 3.40 -25.03
C VAL A 126 10.84 3.04 -23.93
N VAL A 127 11.06 1.75 -23.71
CA VAL A 127 12.08 1.23 -22.82
C VAL A 127 13.27 0.73 -23.60
N ILE A 128 14.47 1.11 -23.18
CA ILE A 128 15.72 0.59 -23.73
C ILE A 128 16.65 0.07 -22.64
N MET A 129 17.32 -1.04 -22.95
CA MET A 129 18.34 -1.64 -22.11
C MET A 129 19.69 -1.56 -22.81
N ARG A 130 20.70 -1.04 -22.11
CA ARG A 130 22.06 -0.85 -22.61
C ARG A 130 23.07 -1.32 -21.57
N PHE A 131 24.22 -1.79 -22.03
CA PHE A 131 25.36 -2.20 -21.21
C PHE A 131 25.07 -3.21 -20.09
N LEU A 132 23.98 -3.98 -20.21
CA LEU A 132 23.69 -5.10 -19.32
C LEU A 132 24.80 -6.14 -19.43
N ARG A 133 25.33 -6.55 -18.29
CA ARG A 133 26.38 -7.55 -18.18
C ARG A 133 25.88 -8.75 -17.38
N SER A 134 26.37 -9.93 -17.72
CA SER A 134 26.17 -11.12 -16.92
C SER A 134 27.09 -11.13 -15.70
N ASN A 135 26.91 -12.11 -14.81
CA ASN A 135 27.70 -12.28 -13.59
C ASN A 135 29.21 -12.46 -13.84
N ASN A 136 29.62 -12.82 -15.07
CA ASN A 136 31.04 -12.92 -15.44
C ASN A 136 31.62 -11.64 -16.06
N GLY A 137 30.83 -10.55 -16.09
CA GLY A 137 31.22 -9.25 -16.64
C GLY A 137 31.07 -9.13 -18.17
N SER A 138 30.70 -10.19 -18.88
CA SER A 138 30.46 -10.14 -20.33
C SER A 138 29.16 -9.41 -20.63
N LEU A 139 29.14 -8.64 -21.73
CA LEU A 139 27.93 -8.01 -22.22
C LEU A 139 26.89 -9.09 -22.58
N ILE A 140 25.64 -8.87 -22.20
CA ILE A 140 24.54 -9.76 -22.58
C ILE A 140 24.26 -9.57 -24.08
N GLU A 141 24.29 -10.64 -24.86
CA GLU A 141 24.00 -10.54 -26.29
C GLU A 141 22.50 -10.31 -26.53
N PRO A 142 22.12 -9.40 -27.45
CA PRO A 142 20.74 -9.26 -27.86
C PRO A 142 20.21 -10.55 -28.51
N SER A 143 18.90 -10.80 -28.39
CA SER A 143 18.27 -11.93 -29.09
C SER A 143 18.46 -11.82 -30.61
N TYR A 144 18.49 -12.96 -31.32
CA TYR A 144 18.66 -12.96 -32.79
C TYR A 144 17.63 -12.08 -33.50
N ALA A 145 16.37 -12.12 -33.05
CA ALA A 145 15.30 -11.31 -33.61
C ALA A 145 15.55 -9.81 -33.41
N PHE A 146 15.88 -9.39 -32.19
CA PHE A 146 16.17 -7.98 -31.92
C PHE A 146 17.45 -7.52 -32.62
N LYS A 147 18.50 -8.35 -32.64
CA LYS A 147 19.74 -8.09 -33.39
C LYS A 147 19.47 -7.91 -34.88
N SER A 148 18.55 -8.67 -35.47
CA SER A 148 18.18 -8.51 -36.88
C SER A 148 17.48 -7.18 -37.16
N LEU A 149 16.63 -6.73 -36.23
CA LEU A 149 16.05 -5.39 -36.26
C LEU A 149 17.12 -4.32 -36.08
N ARG A 150 17.96 -4.42 -35.05
CA ARG A 150 19.00 -3.45 -34.68
C ARG A 150 20.16 -3.36 -35.68
N ASP A 151 20.55 -4.44 -36.34
CA ASP A 151 21.73 -4.42 -37.22
C ASP A 151 21.35 -4.36 -38.71
N GLY A 152 20.05 -4.24 -39.02
CA GLY A 152 19.56 -4.14 -40.41
C GLY A 152 19.66 -5.45 -41.19
N ILE A 153 19.75 -6.59 -40.51
CA ILE A 153 19.86 -7.91 -41.14
C ILE A 153 18.49 -8.31 -41.66
N ILE A 154 18.35 -8.45 -42.98
CA ILE A 154 17.12 -8.90 -43.64
C ILE A 154 16.87 -10.36 -43.28
N THR A 155 15.62 -10.68 -42.94
CA THR A 155 15.16 -12.03 -42.60
C THR A 155 13.97 -12.44 -43.48
N HIS A 156 13.61 -13.72 -43.44
CA HIS A 156 12.37 -14.22 -44.04
C HIS A 156 11.22 -14.32 -43.02
N ASN A 157 11.43 -13.87 -41.78
CA ASN A 157 10.41 -13.92 -40.74
C ASN A 157 9.49 -12.70 -40.86
N TYR A 158 8.21 -12.96 -41.12
CA TYR A 158 7.21 -11.92 -41.30
C TYR A 158 7.14 -10.96 -40.09
N ASP A 159 7.17 -11.47 -38.85
CA ASP A 159 7.03 -10.65 -37.64
C ASP A 159 8.22 -9.69 -37.44
N ILE A 160 9.43 -10.10 -37.87
CA ILE A 160 10.62 -9.25 -37.84
C ILE A 160 10.51 -8.16 -38.91
N GLU A 161 10.22 -8.53 -40.15
CA GLU A 161 10.16 -7.55 -41.25
C GLU A 161 9.00 -6.56 -41.08
N TYR A 162 7.85 -7.01 -40.56
CA TYR A 162 6.70 -6.18 -40.25
C TYR A 162 7.03 -5.05 -39.26
N ARG A 163 7.92 -5.31 -38.29
CA ARG A 163 8.30 -4.33 -37.25
C ARG A 163 9.48 -3.44 -37.65
N ARG A 164 10.12 -3.68 -38.79
CA ARG A 164 11.40 -3.04 -39.15
C ARG A 164 11.30 -1.53 -39.27
N THR A 165 10.31 -1.03 -40.01
CA THR A 165 10.11 0.42 -40.19
C THR A 165 9.91 1.11 -38.84
N TYR A 166 9.04 0.56 -38.00
CA TYR A 166 8.76 1.08 -36.66
C TYR A 166 10.02 1.12 -35.77
N PHE A 167 10.80 0.05 -35.73
CA PHE A 167 12.04 0.04 -34.93
C PHE A 167 13.09 1.02 -35.46
N ASN A 168 13.21 1.18 -36.79
CA ASN A 168 14.11 2.16 -37.38
C ASN A 168 13.73 3.59 -36.95
N GLU A 169 12.45 3.94 -36.98
CA GLU A 169 11.96 5.24 -36.51
C GLU A 169 12.33 5.50 -35.04
N ILE A 170 12.16 4.50 -34.17
CA ILE A 170 12.56 4.63 -32.76
C ILE A 170 14.08 4.76 -32.62
N PHE A 171 14.87 3.99 -33.36
CA PHE A 171 16.33 4.12 -33.29
C PHE A 171 16.81 5.49 -33.74
N ASP A 172 16.23 6.04 -34.80
CA ASP A 172 16.55 7.37 -35.30
C ASP A 172 16.14 8.43 -34.26
N LEU A 173 14.94 8.33 -33.67
CA LEU A 173 14.50 9.19 -32.57
C LEU A 173 15.47 9.16 -31.38
N LEU A 174 15.88 7.97 -30.94
CA LEU A 174 16.79 7.80 -29.81
C LEU A 174 18.18 8.38 -30.08
N ASN A 175 18.68 8.22 -31.31
CA ASN A 175 19.94 8.79 -31.74
C ASN A 175 19.86 10.32 -31.81
N ASP A 176 18.85 10.86 -32.49
CA ASP A 176 18.75 12.29 -32.78
C ASP A 176 18.45 13.11 -31.53
N LYS A 177 17.62 12.58 -30.63
CA LYS A 177 17.20 13.30 -29.41
C LYS A 177 18.14 13.09 -28.23
N TYR A 178 18.68 11.88 -28.06
CA TYR A 178 19.43 11.51 -26.85
C TYR A 178 20.88 11.07 -27.14
N GLY A 179 21.32 11.07 -28.40
CA GLY A 179 22.66 10.61 -28.78
C GLY A 179 22.87 9.12 -28.53
N ILE A 180 21.79 8.34 -28.41
CA ILE A 180 21.86 6.92 -28.11
C ILE A 180 22.12 6.15 -29.40
N LYS A 181 23.33 5.65 -29.55
CA LYS A 181 23.72 4.88 -30.72
C LYS A 181 22.95 3.56 -30.77
N ARG A 182 22.43 3.25 -31.95
CA ARG A 182 21.74 1.98 -32.26
C ARG A 182 22.55 0.75 -31.83
N SER A 183 23.88 0.78 -31.98
CA SER A 183 24.80 -0.31 -31.59
C SER A 183 24.82 -0.61 -30.09
N ASP A 184 24.45 0.36 -29.25
CA ASP A 184 24.57 0.26 -27.80
C ASP A 184 23.34 -0.39 -27.16
N ILE A 185 22.27 -0.60 -27.93
CA ILE A 185 20.98 -1.12 -27.45
C ILE A 185 21.00 -2.65 -27.48
N GLN A 186 20.63 -3.27 -26.37
CA GLN A 186 20.52 -4.73 -26.22
C GLN A 186 19.07 -5.22 -26.22
N LEU A 187 18.14 -4.37 -25.80
CA LEU A 187 16.71 -4.66 -25.81
C LEU A 187 15.94 -3.35 -25.95
N LEU A 188 14.85 -3.39 -26.70
CA LEU A 188 13.93 -2.26 -26.89
C LEU A 188 12.50 -2.79 -26.98
N TRP A 189 11.60 -2.16 -26.23
CA TRP A 189 10.15 -2.33 -26.36
C TRP A 189 9.46 -1.04 -25.99
N ASP A 190 8.19 -0.93 -26.32
CA ASP A 190 7.35 0.21 -25.98
C ASP A 190 6.00 -0.26 -25.43
N PHE A 191 5.33 0.61 -24.68
CA PHE A 191 4.01 0.34 -24.14
C PHE A 191 3.19 1.63 -23.95
N PRO A 192 1.85 1.56 -24.13
CA PRO A 192 0.95 2.64 -23.74
C PRO A 192 0.64 2.60 -22.24
N THR A 193 0.37 3.76 -21.64
CA THR A 193 -0.28 3.86 -20.33
C THR A 193 -1.80 3.98 -20.48
N ALA A 194 -2.53 3.52 -19.46
CA ALA A 194 -3.98 3.70 -19.41
C ALA A 194 -4.34 5.19 -19.41
N SER A 195 -5.51 5.53 -19.97
CA SER A 195 -6.03 6.90 -19.90
C SER A 195 -6.52 7.23 -18.48
N THR A 196 -6.47 8.51 -18.10
CA THR A 196 -7.04 8.99 -16.82
C THR A 196 -8.48 8.54 -16.68
N LYS A 197 -9.28 8.70 -17.75
CA LYS A 197 -10.67 8.23 -17.82
C LYS A 197 -10.82 6.76 -17.42
N SER A 198 -10.02 5.86 -17.99
CA SER A 198 -10.12 4.43 -17.66
C SER A 198 -9.72 4.10 -16.22
N LEU A 199 -8.87 4.92 -15.60
CA LEU A 199 -8.39 4.70 -14.24
C LEU A 199 -9.35 5.26 -13.20
N THR A 200 -9.88 6.48 -13.42
CA THR A 200 -10.48 7.27 -12.34
C THR A 200 -11.98 7.50 -12.45
N ASP A 201 -12.56 7.48 -13.66
CA ASP A 201 -13.95 7.93 -13.88
C ASP A 201 -14.97 7.15 -13.05
N ARG A 202 -14.72 5.88 -12.77
CA ARG A 202 -15.63 5.06 -11.96
C ARG A 202 -15.78 5.61 -10.55
N LEU A 203 -14.68 5.92 -9.87
CA LEU A 203 -14.73 6.45 -8.50
C LEU A 203 -15.13 7.92 -8.47
N VAL A 204 -14.74 8.71 -9.48
CA VAL A 204 -15.21 10.10 -9.65
C VAL A 204 -16.73 10.13 -9.80
N PHE A 205 -17.29 9.26 -10.65
CA PHE A 205 -18.73 9.12 -10.83
C PHE A 205 -19.43 8.69 -9.54
N MET A 206 -18.95 7.62 -8.88
CA MET A 206 -19.53 7.13 -7.63
C MET A 206 -19.52 8.21 -6.54
N ARG A 207 -18.43 8.96 -6.41
CA ARG A 207 -18.35 10.08 -5.47
C ARG A 207 -19.42 11.13 -5.78
N ASP A 208 -19.47 11.64 -7.02
CA ASP A 208 -20.37 12.72 -7.40
C ASP A 208 -21.84 12.29 -7.27
N ASP A 209 -22.19 11.10 -7.75
CA ASP A 209 -23.54 10.55 -7.62
C ASP A 209 -23.92 10.30 -6.15
N ALA A 210 -23.02 9.74 -5.34
CA ALA A 210 -23.30 9.46 -3.93
C ALA A 210 -23.52 10.76 -3.12
N ILE A 211 -22.66 11.77 -3.33
CA ILE A 211 -22.81 13.09 -2.70
C ILE A 211 -24.12 13.74 -3.13
N ASN A 212 -24.43 13.77 -4.43
CA ASN A 212 -25.68 14.35 -4.92
C ASN A 212 -26.92 13.69 -4.30
N ARG A 213 -26.91 12.36 -4.12
CA ARG A 213 -28.01 11.63 -3.48
C ARG A 213 -28.21 12.03 -2.02
N ILE A 214 -27.13 12.07 -1.24
CA ILE A 214 -27.24 12.43 0.18
C ILE A 214 -27.53 13.91 0.39
N GLU A 215 -27.21 14.80 -0.55
CA GLU A 215 -27.58 16.21 -0.45
C GLU A 215 -29.05 16.44 -0.84
N ALA A 216 -29.55 15.71 -1.83
CA ALA A 216 -30.97 15.74 -2.20
C ALA A 216 -31.87 15.17 -1.10
N ALA A 217 -31.42 14.11 -0.42
CA ALA A 217 -32.15 13.47 0.68
C ALA A 217 -31.18 13.00 1.79
N PRO A 218 -30.77 13.91 2.71
CA PRO A 218 -29.86 13.55 3.79
C PRO A 218 -30.40 12.41 4.66
N PRO A 219 -29.64 11.31 4.83
CA PRO A 219 -30.05 10.20 5.68
C PRO A 219 -30.07 10.62 7.14
N SER A 220 -31.08 10.19 7.90
CA SER A 220 -31.11 10.40 9.36
C SER A 220 -29.92 9.71 10.05
N LEU A 221 -29.35 10.37 11.06
CA LEU A 221 -28.34 9.77 11.92
C LEU A 221 -29.00 8.80 12.91
N ASN A 222 -28.62 7.52 12.86
CA ASN A 222 -29.07 6.52 13.83
C ASN A 222 -28.01 6.35 14.94
N ILE A 223 -28.31 6.79 16.16
CA ILE A 223 -27.44 6.57 17.31
C ILE A 223 -27.74 5.20 17.90
N VAL A 224 -26.79 4.28 17.83
CA VAL A 224 -26.95 2.92 18.37
C VAL A 224 -26.64 2.91 19.87
N ASN A 225 -25.51 3.50 20.27
CA ASN A 225 -25.19 3.76 21.67
C ASN A 225 -24.27 4.98 21.82
N TYR A 226 -24.20 5.51 23.03
CA TYR A 226 -23.20 6.52 23.40
C TYR A 226 -22.85 6.37 24.88
N THR A 227 -21.64 6.79 25.23
CA THR A 227 -21.12 6.78 26.61
C THR A 227 -20.45 8.11 26.89
N ASP A 228 -20.93 8.82 27.92
CA ASP A 228 -20.27 10.01 28.44
C ASP A 228 -19.18 9.64 29.45
N ASN A 229 -18.14 10.46 29.54
CA ASN A 229 -16.90 10.21 30.28
C ASN A 229 -16.32 8.82 29.95
N TYR A 230 -16.24 8.50 28.66
CA TYR A 230 -15.81 7.20 28.16
C TYR A 230 -14.40 6.82 28.62
N SER A 231 -13.49 7.79 28.69
CA SER A 231 -12.14 7.62 29.23
C SER A 231 -11.66 8.90 29.91
N ASP A 232 -10.44 8.85 30.45
CA ASP A 232 -9.72 10.02 30.98
C ASP A 232 -9.44 11.09 29.89
N GLN A 233 -9.44 10.69 28.62
CA GLN A 233 -9.22 11.58 27.47
C GLN A 233 -10.53 11.96 26.74
N ILE A 234 -11.52 11.06 26.73
CA ILE A 234 -12.73 11.19 25.91
C ILE A 234 -13.96 11.49 26.75
N PHE A 235 -14.58 12.64 26.46
CA PHE A 235 -15.84 13.05 27.06
C PHE A 235 -17.01 12.25 26.51
N ARG A 236 -17.08 11.98 25.21
CA ARG A 236 -18.20 11.23 24.63
C ARG A 236 -17.73 10.30 23.54
N TYR A 237 -18.07 9.03 23.70
CA TYR A 237 -18.03 8.01 22.66
C TYR A 237 -19.43 7.84 22.07
N ILE A 238 -19.53 7.73 20.75
CA ILE A 238 -20.80 7.47 20.04
C ILE A 238 -20.56 6.36 19.03
N TYR A 239 -21.36 5.30 19.11
CA TYR A 239 -21.50 4.32 18.03
C TYR A 239 -22.78 4.62 17.26
N ALA A 240 -22.66 4.84 15.96
CA ALA A 240 -23.76 5.27 15.12
C ALA A 240 -23.77 4.54 13.78
N GLU A 241 -24.92 4.60 13.12
CA GLU A 241 -25.16 4.07 11.79
C GLU A 241 -25.78 5.14 10.90
N THR A 242 -25.46 5.05 9.61
CA THR A 242 -26.06 5.87 8.56
C THR A 242 -26.28 5.04 7.30
N SER A 243 -27.07 5.59 6.37
CA SER A 243 -27.35 5.01 5.07
C SER A 243 -26.47 5.66 4.01
N VAL A 244 -25.74 4.86 3.24
CA VAL A 244 -24.84 5.33 2.16
C VAL A 244 -25.20 4.69 0.81
N PRO A 245 -25.08 5.42 -0.32
CA PRO A 245 -25.24 4.84 -1.64
C PRO A 245 -24.24 3.71 -1.93
N ASP A 246 -24.73 2.59 -2.45
CA ASP A 246 -23.96 1.37 -2.73
C ASP A 246 -24.09 0.97 -4.21
N TYR A 247 -22.95 0.75 -4.86
CA TYR A 247 -22.81 0.41 -6.27
C TYR A 247 -22.35 -1.04 -6.49
N LEU A 248 -22.14 -1.80 -5.41
CA LEU A 248 -21.70 -3.18 -5.45
C LEU A 248 -22.88 -4.13 -5.73
N SER A 249 -22.59 -5.33 -6.21
CA SER A 249 -23.56 -6.40 -6.39
C SER A 249 -24.25 -6.82 -5.07
N SER A 250 -23.54 -6.73 -3.94
CA SER A 250 -24.00 -6.96 -2.56
C SER A 250 -23.20 -6.05 -1.60
N PRO A 251 -23.73 -5.62 -0.43
CA PRO A 251 -22.91 -4.93 0.57
C PRO A 251 -21.90 -5.86 1.26
N LEU A 252 -22.05 -7.18 1.08
CA LEU A 252 -21.21 -8.20 1.72
C LEU A 252 -19.82 -8.33 1.06
N PRO A 253 -18.82 -8.86 1.78
CA PRO A 253 -17.53 -9.24 1.22
C PRO A 253 -17.65 -10.13 -0.03
N GLY A 254 -16.67 -10.01 -0.94
CA GLY A 254 -16.66 -10.74 -2.22
C GLY A 254 -17.54 -10.15 -3.33
N SER A 255 -18.15 -9.01 -3.06
CA SER A 255 -18.93 -8.26 -4.03
C SER A 255 -18.05 -7.43 -4.97
N HIS A 256 -18.65 -6.94 -6.03
CA HIS A 256 -17.98 -6.19 -7.08
C HIS A 256 -18.89 -5.10 -7.65
N LEU A 257 -18.33 -4.10 -8.32
CA LEU A 257 -19.13 -3.02 -8.90
C LEU A 257 -20.02 -3.54 -10.03
N ILE A 258 -21.29 -3.11 -10.04
CA ILE A 258 -22.17 -3.30 -11.18
C ILE A 258 -21.89 -2.18 -12.18
N ILE A 259 -21.43 -2.55 -13.37
CA ILE A 259 -21.02 -1.62 -14.43
C ILE A 259 -22.09 -1.62 -15.53
N ASP A 260 -22.53 -0.43 -15.90
CA ASP A 260 -23.38 -0.23 -17.08
C ASP A 260 -22.58 -0.50 -18.36
N SER A 261 -23.09 -1.37 -19.22
CA SER A 261 -22.36 -1.83 -20.41
C SER A 261 -22.23 -0.79 -21.51
N GLU A 262 -23.10 0.23 -21.54
CA GLU A 262 -23.07 1.27 -22.58
C GLU A 262 -22.11 2.40 -22.20
N THR A 263 -22.11 2.80 -20.93
CA THR A 263 -21.33 3.93 -20.41
C THR A 263 -20.00 3.51 -19.79
N GLY A 264 -19.88 2.25 -19.31
CA GLY A 264 -18.72 1.77 -18.57
C GLY A 264 -18.61 2.30 -17.14
N LEU A 265 -19.66 2.94 -16.63
CA LEU A 265 -19.73 3.56 -15.30
C LEU A 265 -20.47 2.67 -14.29
N PRO A 266 -20.18 2.80 -12.98
CA PRO A 266 -20.90 2.09 -11.93
C PRO A 266 -22.38 2.48 -11.86
N VAL A 267 -23.25 1.55 -11.48
CA VAL A 267 -24.69 1.78 -11.35
C VAL A 267 -25.09 1.73 -9.89
N TYR A 268 -25.76 2.77 -9.39
CA TYR A 268 -26.36 2.76 -8.07
C TYR A 268 -27.32 1.57 -7.92
N GLN A 269 -27.14 0.75 -6.89
CA GLN A 269 -27.96 -0.42 -6.64
C GLN A 269 -28.98 -0.17 -5.53
N ARG A 270 -28.52 0.38 -4.41
CA ARG A 270 -29.30 0.56 -3.17
C ARG A 270 -28.59 1.52 -2.22
N ASN A 271 -29.24 1.82 -1.11
CA ASN A 271 -28.52 2.30 0.06
C ASN A 271 -28.16 1.12 0.98
N SER A 272 -26.99 1.20 1.60
CA SER A 272 -26.46 0.21 2.54
C SER A 272 -26.13 0.87 3.88
N VAL A 273 -26.10 0.08 4.95
CA VAL A 273 -25.80 0.59 6.29
C VAL A 273 -24.29 0.71 6.48
N LEU A 274 -23.84 1.89 6.88
CA LEU A 274 -22.47 2.17 7.31
C LEU A 274 -22.47 2.45 8.81
N SER A 275 -21.70 1.66 9.57
CA SER A 275 -21.47 1.91 10.99
C SER A 275 -20.19 2.72 11.19
N PHE A 276 -20.19 3.61 12.18
CA PHE A 276 -19.07 4.49 12.47
C PHE A 276 -19.02 4.88 13.95
N ILE A 277 -17.86 5.36 14.39
CA ILE A 277 -17.59 5.81 15.75
C ILE A 277 -17.28 7.31 15.72
N VAL A 278 -17.72 8.05 16.75
CA VAL A 278 -17.32 9.45 17.01
C VAL A 278 -16.79 9.57 18.43
N LEU A 279 -15.64 10.24 18.58
CA LEU A 279 -15.02 10.57 19.86
C LEU A 279 -14.94 12.08 20.03
N ILE A 280 -15.56 12.60 21.09
CA ILE A 280 -15.45 14.01 21.50
C ILE A 280 -14.56 14.07 22.75
N PRO A 281 -13.40 14.75 22.71
CA PRO A 281 -12.49 14.79 23.84
C PRO A 281 -12.93 15.77 24.95
N HIS A 282 -12.38 15.59 26.16
CA HIS A 282 -12.64 16.48 27.30
C HIS A 282 -12.24 17.93 27.05
N SER A 283 -11.13 18.18 26.35
CA SER A 283 -10.67 19.53 26.03
C SER A 283 -11.66 20.34 25.20
N VAL A 284 -12.51 19.67 24.42
CA VAL A 284 -13.61 20.30 23.68
C VAL A 284 -14.83 20.46 24.58
N SER A 285 -15.14 19.47 25.43
CA SER A 285 -16.31 19.53 26.31
C SER A 285 -16.19 20.62 27.39
N ASN A 286 -15.01 20.77 27.96
CA ASN A 286 -14.70 21.73 29.02
C ASN A 286 -14.27 23.12 28.49
N GLY A 287 -14.10 23.26 27.18
CA GLY A 287 -13.76 24.53 26.52
C GLY A 287 -12.29 24.93 26.61
N SER A 288 -11.38 24.05 27.03
CA SER A 288 -9.93 24.31 27.03
C SER A 288 -9.39 24.50 25.61
N VAL A 289 -9.99 23.82 24.63
CA VAL A 289 -9.78 24.09 23.20
C VAL A 289 -11.06 24.71 22.63
N THR A 290 -10.98 25.98 22.26
CA THR A 290 -12.11 26.77 21.73
C THR A 290 -12.36 26.55 20.24
N ASN A 291 -11.45 25.80 19.60
CA ASN A 291 -11.26 25.80 18.17
C ASN A 291 -10.97 24.38 17.64
N PRO A 292 -11.87 23.41 17.87
CA PRO A 292 -11.63 22.01 17.52
C PRO A 292 -11.59 21.77 16.02
N SER A 293 -10.89 20.70 15.63
CA SER A 293 -10.87 20.16 14.28
C SER A 293 -11.65 18.84 14.23
N LEU A 294 -12.43 18.65 13.18
CA LEU A 294 -13.03 17.36 12.85
C LEU A 294 -12.01 16.55 12.03
N VAL A 295 -11.68 15.35 12.48
CA VAL A 295 -10.66 14.50 11.83
C VAL A 295 -11.23 13.12 11.58
N GLN A 296 -11.30 12.73 10.29
CA GLN A 296 -11.64 11.37 9.91
C GLN A 296 -10.41 10.49 9.99
N PHE A 297 -10.54 9.34 10.66
CA PHE A 297 -9.47 8.37 10.81
C PHE A 297 -9.68 7.16 9.90
N GLY A 298 -8.69 6.85 9.05
CA GLY A 298 -8.63 5.65 8.23
C GLY A 298 -7.78 4.56 8.89
N HIS A 299 -8.35 3.36 9.08
CA HIS A 299 -7.73 2.27 9.83
C HIS A 299 -6.70 1.46 9.03
N GLY A 300 -5.88 0.68 9.74
CA GLY A 300 -4.85 -0.20 9.18
C GLY A 300 -5.39 -1.43 8.45
N LEU A 301 -4.49 -2.22 7.88
CA LEU A 301 -4.82 -3.42 7.12
C LEU A 301 -5.57 -4.43 8.00
N PHE A 302 -6.71 -4.92 7.50
CA PHE A 302 -7.61 -5.83 8.23
C PHE A 302 -8.13 -5.30 9.57
N GLY A 303 -7.99 -4.00 9.81
CA GLY A 303 -8.59 -3.29 10.92
C GLY A 303 -10.08 -3.03 10.73
N ASP A 304 -10.61 -2.19 11.61
CA ASP A 304 -11.92 -1.59 11.47
C ASP A 304 -12.00 -0.22 12.19
N LYS A 305 -13.18 0.40 12.17
CA LYS A 305 -13.47 1.70 12.81
C LYS A 305 -13.03 1.83 14.28
N THR A 306 -12.88 0.73 15.03
CA THR A 306 -12.49 0.76 16.46
C THR A 306 -11.03 1.17 16.66
N GLU A 307 -10.19 1.14 15.63
CA GLU A 307 -8.81 1.63 15.73
C GLU A 307 -8.72 3.12 16.10
N VAL A 308 -9.77 3.91 15.84
CA VAL A 308 -9.83 5.32 16.29
C VAL A 308 -9.77 5.46 17.81
N GLU A 309 -10.08 4.39 18.54
CA GLU A 309 -10.10 4.34 20.01
C GLU A 309 -8.72 4.06 20.62
N GLN A 310 -7.66 3.89 19.82
CA GLN A 310 -6.32 3.66 20.35
C GLN A 310 -5.90 4.78 21.31
N HIS A 311 -5.29 4.40 22.45
CA HIS A 311 -5.00 5.35 23.54
C HIS A 311 -4.17 6.56 23.09
N TYR A 312 -3.19 6.37 22.19
CA TYR A 312 -2.38 7.49 21.69
C TYR A 312 -3.21 8.49 20.88
N LEU A 313 -4.21 8.03 20.10
CA LEU A 313 -5.13 8.90 19.36
C LEU A 313 -6.05 9.66 20.32
N GLN A 314 -6.60 8.98 21.33
CA GLN A 314 -7.44 9.64 22.33
C GLN A 314 -6.67 10.76 23.06
N LYS A 315 -5.43 10.47 23.48
CA LYS A 315 -4.53 11.44 24.11
C LYS A 315 -4.22 12.62 23.18
N GLN A 316 -3.91 12.34 21.92
CA GLN A 316 -3.63 13.37 20.91
C GLN A 316 -4.87 14.23 20.64
N ALA A 317 -6.05 13.62 20.55
CA ALA A 317 -7.33 14.29 20.38
C ALA A 317 -7.66 15.20 21.55
N ASN A 318 -7.46 14.73 22.78
CA ASN A 318 -7.67 15.54 23.97
C ASN A 318 -6.66 16.68 24.08
N THR A 319 -5.39 16.43 23.80
CA THR A 319 -4.35 17.47 23.83
C THR A 319 -4.64 18.61 22.84
N ASN A 320 -5.10 18.27 21.64
CA ASN A 320 -5.16 19.22 20.53
C ASN A 320 -6.57 19.69 20.14
N GLY A 321 -7.61 19.06 20.69
CA GLY A 321 -9.02 19.33 20.42
C GLY A 321 -9.52 18.72 19.12
N TYR A 322 -9.23 17.43 18.89
CA TYR A 322 -9.72 16.72 17.70
C TYR A 322 -11.00 15.96 18.02
N ILE A 323 -12.06 16.23 17.27
CA ILE A 323 -13.23 15.37 17.23
C ILE A 323 -12.92 14.29 16.20
N LEU A 324 -12.62 13.09 16.69
CA LEU A 324 -12.25 11.96 15.83
C LEU A 324 -13.50 11.21 15.40
N PHE A 325 -13.53 10.74 14.17
CA PHE A 325 -14.54 9.77 13.73
C PHE A 325 -13.97 8.80 12.70
N SER A 326 -14.50 7.59 12.65
CA SER A 326 -14.03 6.55 11.75
C SER A 326 -15.15 5.59 11.36
N CYS A 327 -15.12 5.12 10.12
CA CYS A 327 -15.90 3.97 9.67
C CYS A 327 -14.96 2.87 9.16
N THR A 328 -15.49 1.66 9.01
CA THR A 328 -14.71 0.57 8.43
C THR A 328 -14.54 0.80 6.92
N LEU A 329 -13.30 0.82 6.44
CA LEU A 329 -12.95 0.83 5.02
C LEU A 329 -13.23 -0.55 4.42
N TRP A 330 -14.24 -0.65 3.56
CA TRP A 330 -14.63 -1.90 2.94
C TRP A 330 -13.56 -2.39 1.95
N GLY A 331 -13.31 -3.69 1.90
CA GLY A 331 -12.45 -4.33 0.90
C GLY A 331 -11.14 -4.88 1.48
N LEU A 332 -10.66 -4.34 2.59
CA LEU A 332 -9.50 -4.87 3.33
C LEU A 332 -9.71 -4.71 4.84
N ALA A 333 -10.94 -4.88 5.32
CA ALA A 333 -11.26 -4.93 6.75
C ALA A 333 -11.23 -6.37 7.30
N ASN A 334 -11.28 -6.51 8.62
CA ASN A 334 -11.27 -7.83 9.29
C ASN A 334 -12.30 -8.82 8.72
N TYR A 335 -13.53 -8.37 8.47
CA TYR A 335 -14.59 -9.23 7.97
C TYR A 335 -14.45 -9.55 6.47
N ASP A 336 -13.57 -8.88 5.73
CA ASP A 336 -13.29 -9.19 4.33
C ASP A 336 -12.30 -10.37 4.18
N ILE A 337 -11.52 -10.69 5.23
CA ILE A 337 -10.51 -11.76 5.22
C ILE A 337 -11.05 -13.08 4.67
N PRO A 338 -12.20 -13.62 5.12
CA PRO A 338 -12.68 -14.91 4.65
C PRO A 338 -12.95 -14.93 3.14
N SER A 339 -13.51 -13.86 2.59
CA SER A 339 -13.75 -13.74 1.14
C SER A 339 -12.45 -13.56 0.38
N ILE A 340 -11.50 -12.76 0.88
CA ILE A 340 -10.17 -12.60 0.24
C ILE A 340 -9.45 -13.95 0.14
N VAL A 341 -9.40 -14.71 1.24
CA VAL A 341 -8.76 -16.03 1.26
C VAL A 341 -9.50 -17.02 0.37
N LEU A 342 -10.83 -17.05 0.44
CA LEU A 342 -11.64 -17.99 -0.33
C LEU A 342 -11.62 -17.70 -1.84
N GLU A 343 -11.85 -16.45 -2.24
CA GLU A 343 -12.04 -16.05 -3.63
C GLU A 343 -10.71 -15.85 -4.36
N LEU A 344 -9.74 -15.18 -3.74
CA LEU A 344 -8.49 -14.81 -4.42
C LEU A 344 -7.41 -15.88 -4.30
N ILE A 345 -7.25 -16.47 -3.11
CA ILE A 345 -6.14 -17.40 -2.85
C ILE A 345 -6.52 -18.84 -3.18
N LEU A 346 -7.77 -19.26 -2.97
CA LEU A 346 -8.15 -20.67 -3.08
C LEU A 346 -8.98 -21.05 -4.31
N GLN A 347 -9.62 -20.09 -4.99
CA GLN A 347 -10.56 -20.39 -6.08
C GLN A 347 -10.05 -19.97 -7.46
N ASP A 348 -9.99 -18.67 -7.75
CA ASP A 348 -9.67 -18.19 -9.10
C ASP A 348 -9.19 -16.74 -9.05
N ILE A 349 -7.90 -16.52 -9.34
CA ILE A 349 -7.28 -15.19 -9.37
C ILE A 349 -7.93 -14.26 -10.40
N SER A 350 -8.66 -14.79 -11.39
CA SER A 350 -9.39 -13.99 -12.37
C SER A 350 -10.49 -13.13 -11.73
N ASN A 351 -10.95 -13.48 -10.52
CA ASN A 351 -11.90 -12.69 -9.75
C ASN A 351 -11.27 -11.52 -8.98
N PHE A 352 -9.98 -11.24 -9.18
CA PHE A 352 -9.25 -10.20 -8.44
C PHE A 352 -9.95 -8.84 -8.34
N ARG A 353 -10.76 -8.50 -9.34
CA ARG A 353 -11.52 -7.23 -9.38
C ARG A 353 -12.37 -6.96 -8.14
N VAL A 354 -12.84 -7.99 -7.41
CA VAL A 354 -13.66 -7.82 -6.19
C VAL A 354 -12.97 -6.93 -5.17
N LEU A 355 -11.63 -7.00 -5.11
CA LEU A 355 -10.84 -6.29 -4.12
C LEU A 355 -10.78 -4.77 -4.38
N PRO A 356 -10.24 -4.28 -5.51
CA PRO A 356 -10.26 -2.84 -5.80
C PRO A 356 -11.66 -2.27 -6.00
N ASP A 357 -12.63 -3.05 -6.49
CA ASP A 357 -14.03 -2.61 -6.60
C ASP A 357 -14.62 -2.29 -5.21
N ARG A 358 -14.42 -3.20 -4.25
CA ARG A 358 -14.92 -3.02 -2.88
C ARG A 358 -14.16 -1.95 -2.10
N LEU A 359 -12.85 -1.84 -2.30
CA LEU A 359 -12.04 -0.73 -1.77
C LEU A 359 -12.51 0.62 -2.30
N GLY A 360 -12.83 0.71 -3.59
CA GLY A 360 -13.42 1.91 -4.18
C GLY A 360 -14.73 2.33 -3.51
N GLN A 361 -15.65 1.37 -3.27
CA GLN A 361 -16.86 1.62 -2.48
C GLN A 361 -16.52 2.05 -1.05
N GLY A 362 -15.52 1.45 -0.42
CA GLY A 362 -15.05 1.82 0.91
C GLY A 362 -14.60 3.28 1.00
N VAL A 363 -13.82 3.76 0.03
CA VAL A 363 -13.41 5.17 -0.05
C VAL A 363 -14.62 6.08 -0.24
N VAL A 364 -15.58 5.72 -1.10
CA VAL A 364 -16.81 6.51 -1.28
C VAL A 364 -17.64 6.57 0.01
N ASN A 365 -17.70 5.49 0.79
CA ASN A 365 -18.34 5.48 2.10
C ASN A 365 -17.67 6.48 3.06
N GLU A 366 -16.34 6.55 3.08
CA GLU A 366 -15.59 7.53 3.89
C GLU A 366 -15.89 8.98 3.47
N LEU A 367 -15.91 9.26 2.17
CA LEU A 367 -16.21 10.60 1.63
C LEU A 367 -17.63 11.04 1.98
N VAL A 368 -18.61 10.15 1.81
CA VAL A 368 -20.01 10.38 2.18
C VAL A 368 -20.12 10.67 3.68
N LEU A 369 -19.44 9.89 4.52
CA LEU A 369 -19.47 10.10 5.96
C LEU A 369 -18.87 11.45 6.37
N MET A 370 -17.77 11.89 5.75
CA MET A 370 -17.20 13.23 5.98
C MET A 370 -18.21 14.33 5.66
N ARG A 371 -18.86 14.26 4.48
CA ARG A 371 -19.87 15.24 4.06
C ARG A 371 -21.04 15.31 5.04
N LEU A 372 -21.52 14.16 5.53
CA LEU A 372 -22.59 14.09 6.52
C LEU A 372 -22.16 14.66 7.89
N MET A 373 -20.97 14.29 8.37
CA MET A 373 -20.44 14.73 9.67
C MET A 373 -20.23 16.23 9.75
N LYS A 374 -19.62 16.84 8.73
CA LYS A 374 -19.48 18.31 8.67
C LYS A 374 -20.82 19.01 8.39
N GLY A 375 -21.70 18.36 7.63
CA GLY A 375 -22.99 18.86 7.19
C GLY A 375 -24.14 18.49 8.13
N ALA A 376 -25.03 17.63 7.65
CA ALA A 376 -26.32 17.31 8.25
C ALA A 376 -26.24 16.85 9.73
N TYR A 377 -25.16 16.17 10.12
CA TYR A 377 -25.02 15.61 11.47
C TYR A 377 -24.45 16.57 12.48
N SER A 378 -23.78 17.63 12.02
CA SER A 378 -23.09 18.58 12.89
C SER A 378 -23.99 19.33 13.89
N SER A 379 -25.31 19.27 13.72
CA SER A 379 -26.32 19.85 14.62
C SER A 379 -27.07 18.83 15.49
N HIS A 380 -26.74 17.54 15.40
CA HIS A 380 -27.39 16.50 16.20
C HIS A 380 -27.13 16.75 17.70
N PRO A 381 -28.13 16.61 18.61
CA PRO A 381 -27.98 16.95 20.03
C PRO A 381 -26.79 16.28 20.74
N LEU A 382 -26.47 15.03 20.39
CA LEU A 382 -25.31 14.32 20.97
C LEU A 382 -23.95 14.78 20.42
N LEU A 383 -23.94 15.51 19.31
CA LEU A 383 -22.75 16.14 18.73
C LEU A 383 -22.60 17.61 19.17
N LEU A 384 -23.50 18.10 20.04
CA LEU A 384 -23.37 19.40 20.71
C LEU A 384 -22.69 19.23 22.07
N VAL A 385 -21.95 20.27 22.47
CA VAL A 385 -21.40 20.41 23.83
C VAL A 385 -22.06 21.63 24.47
N ASN A 386 -22.70 21.45 25.62
CA ASN A 386 -23.40 22.52 26.34
C ASN A 386 -24.39 23.29 25.44
N GLY A 387 -25.09 22.55 24.55
CA GLY A 387 -26.03 23.11 23.57
C GLY A 387 -25.39 23.88 22.41
N ARG A 388 -24.05 23.89 22.27
CA ARG A 388 -23.32 24.58 21.20
C ARG A 388 -22.75 23.59 20.20
N LYS A 389 -22.73 24.00 18.94
CA LYS A 389 -22.08 23.27 17.84
C LYS A 389 -20.56 23.32 18.02
N VAL A 390 -19.93 22.15 18.03
CA VAL A 390 -18.46 22.01 18.14
C VAL A 390 -17.80 21.51 16.87
N ILE A 391 -18.56 21.03 15.89
CA ILE A 391 -18.03 20.65 14.57
C ILE A 391 -17.99 21.90 13.68
N ASP A 392 -16.79 22.35 13.33
CA ASP A 392 -16.56 23.42 12.37
C ASP A 392 -16.38 22.86 10.95
N GLN A 393 -17.21 23.33 10.03
CA GLN A 393 -17.21 22.91 8.62
C GLN A 393 -15.94 23.28 7.85
N ARG A 394 -15.14 24.22 8.37
CA ARG A 394 -13.91 24.71 7.74
C ARG A 394 -12.65 24.03 8.26
N ARG A 395 -12.75 23.25 9.35
CA ARG A 395 -11.60 22.60 10.01
C ARG A 395 -11.79 21.09 10.00
N VAL A 396 -11.77 20.55 8.79
CA VAL A 396 -12.00 19.15 8.50
C VAL A 396 -10.75 18.55 7.87
N HIS A 397 -10.29 17.42 8.40
CA HIS A 397 -9.03 16.80 8.00
C HIS A 397 -9.16 15.28 7.91
N TYR A 398 -8.23 14.68 7.19
CA TYR A 398 -8.08 13.22 7.12
C TYR A 398 -6.78 12.79 7.78
N TYR A 399 -6.82 11.71 8.56
CA TYR A 399 -5.66 11.05 9.10
C TYR A 399 -5.74 9.56 8.80
N GLY A 400 -4.84 9.07 7.95
CA GLY A 400 -4.75 7.66 7.58
C GLY A 400 -3.43 7.06 8.01
N LEU A 401 -3.47 5.84 8.53
CA LEU A 401 -2.26 5.09 8.90
C LEU A 401 -2.24 3.74 8.19
N SER A 402 -1.07 3.31 7.71
CA SER A 402 -0.90 2.03 7.03
C SER A 402 -1.84 1.92 5.82
N LEU A 403 -2.77 0.96 5.79
CA LEU A 403 -3.82 0.88 4.77
C LEU A 403 -4.63 2.19 4.65
N GLY A 404 -5.01 2.82 5.76
CA GLY A 404 -5.66 4.13 5.75
C GLY A 404 -4.76 5.22 5.18
N GLY A 405 -3.44 5.09 5.30
CA GLY A 405 -2.46 5.96 4.64
C GLY A 405 -2.38 5.71 3.13
N ILE A 406 -2.31 4.44 2.73
CA ILE A 406 -2.26 3.96 1.34
C ILE A 406 -3.53 4.39 0.58
N MET A 407 -4.69 4.04 1.13
CA MET A 407 -6.01 4.39 0.58
C MET A 407 -6.37 5.85 0.83
N GLY A 408 -5.73 6.48 1.82
CA GLY A 408 -5.76 7.92 2.02
C GLY A 408 -5.24 8.71 0.82
N VAL A 409 -4.33 8.14 0.01
CA VAL A 409 -3.95 8.76 -1.27
C VAL A 409 -5.14 8.83 -2.23
N VAL A 410 -5.95 7.77 -2.31
CA VAL A 410 -7.16 7.71 -3.15
C VAL A 410 -8.24 8.62 -2.58
N TYR A 411 -8.45 8.61 -1.27
CA TYR A 411 -9.34 9.54 -0.56
C TYR A 411 -9.00 11.00 -0.88
N MET A 412 -7.73 11.37 -0.73
CA MET A 412 -7.26 12.74 -0.94
C MET A 412 -7.33 13.14 -2.42
N ALA A 413 -7.21 12.21 -3.37
CA ALA A 413 -7.43 12.52 -4.79
C ALA A 413 -8.91 12.77 -5.14
N LEU A 414 -9.85 12.27 -4.33
CA LEU A 414 -11.28 12.30 -4.60
C LEU A 414 -12.06 13.33 -3.78
N THR A 415 -11.64 13.64 -2.56
CA THR A 415 -12.43 14.45 -1.63
C THR A 415 -12.69 15.87 -2.12
N ASN A 416 -13.90 16.38 -1.89
CA ASN A 416 -14.22 17.80 -2.08
C ASN A 416 -14.25 18.56 -0.74
N ASP A 417 -14.06 17.84 0.37
CA ASP A 417 -14.34 18.35 1.70
C ASP A 417 -13.09 18.61 2.52
N VAL A 418 -11.99 17.92 2.23
CA VAL A 418 -10.76 17.94 3.02
C VAL A 418 -9.62 18.54 2.21
N GLU A 419 -9.01 19.61 2.70
CA GLU A 419 -7.85 20.23 2.04
C GLU A 419 -6.52 19.61 2.47
N ARG A 420 -6.46 19.02 3.68
CA ARG A 420 -5.22 18.54 4.30
C ARG A 420 -5.37 17.12 4.84
N GLY A 421 -4.49 16.24 4.40
CA GLY A 421 -4.39 14.85 4.86
C GLY A 421 -3.02 14.56 5.49
N VAL A 422 -3.01 13.85 6.62
CA VAL A 422 -1.78 13.24 7.15
C VAL A 422 -1.82 11.75 6.84
N LEU A 423 -0.80 11.26 6.13
CA LEU A 423 -0.71 9.87 5.69
C LEU A 423 0.55 9.24 6.29
N GLY A 424 0.37 8.53 7.40
CA GLY A 424 1.48 7.88 8.11
C GLY A 424 1.70 6.45 7.62
N VAL A 425 2.97 6.07 7.48
CA VAL A 425 3.45 4.77 6.98
C VAL A 425 2.65 4.29 5.77
N ALA A 426 2.43 5.22 4.85
CA ALA A 426 1.69 5.03 3.62
C ALA A 426 2.62 4.55 2.49
N GLY A 427 2.05 4.11 1.37
CA GLY A 427 2.83 3.72 0.21
C GLY A 427 1.98 3.39 -1.00
N GLY A 428 2.65 3.08 -2.10
CA GLY A 428 2.02 2.61 -3.34
C GLY A 428 3.09 2.29 -4.38
N SER A 429 2.83 1.46 -5.38
CA SER A 429 1.58 0.74 -5.66
C SER A 429 1.48 -0.55 -4.86
N PHE A 430 0.28 -1.15 -4.74
CA PHE A 430 0.11 -2.47 -4.12
C PHE A 430 1.04 -3.54 -4.71
N GLY A 431 1.24 -3.55 -6.03
CA GLY A 431 2.19 -4.48 -6.68
C GLY A 431 3.63 -4.36 -6.16
N LEU A 432 4.06 -3.16 -5.74
CA LEU A 432 5.39 -2.91 -5.19
C LEU A 432 5.48 -3.28 -3.70
N ILE A 433 4.46 -2.89 -2.91
CA ILE A 433 4.51 -3.01 -1.46
C ILE A 433 4.17 -4.41 -0.94
N LEU A 434 3.25 -5.13 -1.60
CA LEU A 434 2.78 -6.41 -1.09
C LEU A 434 3.93 -7.45 -0.97
N PRO A 435 4.78 -7.68 -1.98
CA PRO A 435 5.87 -8.66 -1.87
C PRO A 435 6.89 -8.33 -0.76
N ARG A 436 6.91 -7.09 -0.29
CA ARG A 436 7.83 -6.55 0.74
C ARG A 436 7.16 -6.32 2.08
N SER A 437 6.01 -6.94 2.31
CA SER A 437 5.24 -6.75 3.53
C SER A 437 5.22 -8.03 4.34
N ILE A 438 5.61 -7.96 5.62
CA ILE A 438 5.50 -9.10 6.53
C ILE A 438 4.06 -9.62 6.62
N ASP A 439 3.07 -8.72 6.49
CA ASP A 439 1.63 -9.03 6.57
C ASP A 439 1.16 -9.98 5.45
N PHE A 440 1.89 -10.00 4.33
CA PHE A 440 1.56 -10.84 3.18
C PHE A 440 2.51 -12.03 3.02
N THR A 441 3.51 -12.19 3.89
CA THR A 441 4.51 -13.28 3.78
C THR A 441 3.83 -14.65 3.69
N ASN A 442 2.87 -14.93 4.58
CA ASN A 442 2.14 -16.19 4.58
C ASN A 442 1.20 -16.34 3.37
N ASN A 443 0.57 -15.26 2.92
CA ASN A 443 -0.32 -15.27 1.76
C ASN A 443 0.47 -15.58 0.48
N PHE A 444 1.67 -15.02 0.34
CA PHE A 444 2.55 -15.31 -0.78
C PHE A 444 3.09 -16.73 -0.78
N VAL A 445 3.21 -17.41 0.37
CA VAL A 445 3.51 -18.86 0.39
C VAL A 445 2.42 -19.64 -0.33
N PHE A 446 1.13 -19.33 -0.09
CA PHE A 446 0.03 -20.01 -0.77
C PHE A 446 -0.02 -19.69 -2.26
N ILE A 447 0.09 -18.40 -2.62
CA ILE A 447 0.07 -17.97 -4.03
C ILE A 447 1.25 -18.58 -4.79
N ARG A 448 2.46 -18.60 -4.21
CA ARG A 448 3.63 -19.27 -4.82
C ARG A 448 3.46 -20.78 -4.91
N GLY A 449 2.67 -21.39 -4.02
CA GLY A 449 2.29 -22.80 -4.14
C GLY A 449 1.41 -23.08 -5.38
N LEU A 450 0.54 -22.13 -5.74
CA LEU A 450 -0.32 -22.23 -6.93
C LEU A 450 0.41 -21.81 -8.22
N TYR A 451 1.36 -20.88 -8.11
CA TYR A 451 2.20 -20.37 -9.19
C TYR A 451 3.68 -20.63 -8.87
N PRO A 452 4.14 -21.89 -8.96
CA PRO A 452 5.49 -22.28 -8.55
C PRO A 452 6.59 -21.81 -9.50
N ASP A 453 6.22 -21.43 -10.74
CA ASP A 453 7.15 -20.83 -11.68
C ASP A 453 7.34 -19.33 -11.36
N PRO A 454 8.57 -18.87 -11.07
CA PRO A 454 8.83 -17.47 -10.73
C PRO A 454 8.44 -16.48 -11.83
N VAL A 455 8.58 -16.87 -13.10
CA VAL A 455 8.22 -16.00 -14.23
C VAL A 455 6.71 -15.84 -14.31
N ASP A 456 5.96 -16.94 -14.21
CA ASP A 456 4.50 -16.90 -14.21
C ASP A 456 3.96 -16.08 -13.04
N PHE A 457 4.57 -16.23 -11.85
CA PHE A 457 4.22 -15.45 -10.66
C PHE A 457 4.40 -13.94 -10.89
N ILE A 458 5.56 -13.50 -11.40
CA ILE A 458 5.83 -12.08 -11.66
C ILE A 458 4.95 -11.53 -12.79
N ILE A 459 4.68 -12.31 -13.84
CA ILE A 459 3.75 -11.92 -14.91
C ILE A 459 2.34 -11.72 -14.34
N MET A 460 1.84 -12.69 -13.55
CA MET A 460 0.53 -12.59 -12.91
C MET A 460 0.45 -11.37 -11.99
N MET A 461 1.45 -11.14 -11.14
CA MET A 461 1.49 -9.97 -10.26
C MET A 461 1.50 -8.65 -11.04
N SER A 462 2.20 -8.60 -12.17
CA SER A 462 2.22 -7.44 -13.07
C SER A 462 0.86 -7.18 -13.70
N MET A 463 0.15 -8.21 -14.13
CA MET A 463 -1.22 -8.11 -14.67
C MET A 463 -2.22 -7.65 -13.61
N ILE A 464 -2.13 -8.20 -12.40
CA ILE A 464 -2.96 -7.81 -11.26
C ILE A 464 -2.77 -6.33 -10.90
N ASN A 465 -1.55 -5.79 -11.04
CA ASN A 465 -1.27 -4.39 -10.77
C ASN A 465 -2.10 -3.44 -11.68
N MET A 466 -2.46 -3.86 -12.89
CA MET A 466 -3.37 -3.10 -13.77
C MET A 466 -4.80 -3.05 -13.24
N ILE A 467 -5.24 -4.09 -12.51
CA ILE A 467 -6.56 -4.13 -11.88
C ILE A 467 -6.55 -3.27 -10.61
N TRP A 468 -5.47 -3.35 -9.82
CA TRP A 468 -5.23 -2.46 -8.68
C TRP A 468 -5.32 -0.97 -9.04
N ALA A 469 -4.84 -0.60 -10.23
CA ALA A 469 -4.84 0.78 -10.71
C ALA A 469 -6.22 1.45 -10.73
N ARG A 470 -7.31 0.66 -10.73
CA ARG A 470 -8.69 1.18 -10.76
C ARG A 470 -9.24 1.57 -9.39
N GLY A 471 -8.57 1.17 -8.31
CA GLY A 471 -9.06 1.40 -6.93
C GLY A 471 -7.94 1.51 -5.90
N GLY A 472 -6.70 1.68 -6.32
CA GLY A 472 -5.52 1.82 -5.46
C GLY A 472 -4.72 3.09 -5.79
N PRO A 473 -3.70 3.43 -4.98
CA PRO A 473 -2.99 4.71 -5.08
C PRO A 473 -2.37 4.97 -6.46
N ASN A 474 -2.05 3.93 -7.22
CA ASN A 474 -1.41 4.04 -8.53
C ASN A 474 -2.25 4.65 -9.64
N GLY A 475 -3.57 4.59 -9.54
CA GLY A 475 -4.45 5.33 -10.45
C GLY A 475 -4.69 6.79 -10.05
N PHE A 476 -4.34 7.17 -8.82
CA PHE A 476 -4.86 8.40 -8.19
C PHE A 476 -3.77 9.34 -7.67
N MET A 477 -2.55 8.86 -7.39
CA MET A 477 -1.49 9.64 -6.76
C MET A 477 -1.06 10.88 -7.57
N SER A 478 -1.21 10.86 -8.91
CA SER A 478 -0.93 12.00 -9.79
C SER A 478 -2.01 13.08 -9.83
N HIS A 479 -3.09 12.92 -9.04
CA HIS A 479 -4.27 13.79 -9.09
C HIS A 479 -4.61 14.43 -7.73
N VAL A 480 -3.67 14.39 -6.78
CA VAL A 480 -3.85 14.90 -5.41
C VAL A 480 -3.52 16.38 -5.31
N THR A 481 -2.32 16.77 -5.73
CA THR A 481 -1.74 18.10 -5.46
C THR A 481 -1.69 18.98 -6.70
N ASN A 482 -1.78 18.38 -7.88
CA ASN A 482 -1.86 19.01 -9.18
C ASN A 482 -2.70 18.13 -10.11
N ASN A 483 -3.05 18.63 -11.30
CA ASN A 483 -3.83 17.89 -12.31
C ASN A 483 -5.05 17.20 -11.70
N THR A 484 -5.80 17.93 -10.87
CA THR A 484 -6.81 17.35 -10.00
C THR A 484 -7.97 16.74 -10.81
N LEU A 485 -8.62 15.73 -10.23
CA LEU A 485 -9.80 15.13 -10.85
C LEU A 485 -10.93 16.15 -10.96
N HIS A 486 -11.89 15.85 -11.83
CA HIS A 486 -13.09 16.69 -11.96
C HIS A 486 -13.73 16.92 -10.57
N ASN A 487 -14.16 18.16 -10.32
CA ASN A 487 -14.73 18.62 -9.04
C ASN A 487 -13.82 18.47 -7.80
N THR A 488 -12.50 18.29 -7.92
CA THR A 488 -11.60 18.30 -6.74
C THR A 488 -10.67 19.51 -6.73
N THR A 489 -10.31 19.95 -5.53
CA THR A 489 -9.35 21.02 -5.30
C THR A 489 -7.94 20.45 -5.22
N GLU A 490 -6.92 21.31 -5.23
CA GLU A 490 -5.59 20.86 -4.85
C GLU A 490 -5.54 20.59 -3.34
N HIS A 491 -4.84 19.52 -2.96
CA HIS A 491 -4.71 19.11 -1.57
C HIS A 491 -3.26 19.22 -1.07
N GLN A 492 -3.09 19.27 0.24
CA GLN A 492 -1.76 19.19 0.88
C GLN A 492 -1.67 17.88 1.67
N ILE A 493 -0.52 17.21 1.56
CA ILE A 493 -0.24 15.97 2.29
C ILE A 493 1.02 16.09 3.12
N LEU A 494 0.92 15.69 4.39
CA LEU A 494 2.06 15.34 5.22
C LEU A 494 2.22 13.81 5.22
N TYR A 495 3.30 13.32 4.62
CA TYR A 495 3.71 11.92 4.72
C TYR A 495 4.67 11.74 5.90
N GLN A 496 4.44 10.73 6.72
CA GLN A 496 5.33 10.32 7.80
C GLN A 496 5.71 8.86 7.60
N TYR A 497 7.00 8.52 7.69
CA TYR A 497 7.48 7.15 7.49
C TYR A 497 8.63 6.81 8.44
N ALA A 498 8.99 5.53 8.53
CA ALA A 498 10.18 5.12 9.26
C ALA A 498 11.06 4.21 8.39
N LEU A 499 12.38 4.33 8.53
CA LEU A 499 13.33 3.38 7.94
C LEU A 499 13.20 2.03 8.64
N GLY A 500 13.23 0.94 7.87
CA GLY A 500 13.06 -0.42 8.38
C GLY A 500 11.60 -0.84 8.64
N ASP A 501 10.62 -0.12 8.08
CA ASP A 501 9.21 -0.50 8.14
C ASP A 501 8.99 -1.85 7.45
N ALA A 502 8.65 -2.87 8.23
CA ALA A 502 8.53 -4.24 7.73
C ALA A 502 7.18 -4.51 7.04
N GLN A 503 6.22 -3.60 7.18
CA GLN A 503 4.85 -3.75 6.67
C GLN A 503 4.64 -2.94 5.39
N VAL A 504 5.16 -1.71 5.33
CA VAL A 504 5.07 -0.81 4.19
C VAL A 504 6.45 -0.21 3.89
N ASN A 505 7.18 -0.83 2.97
CA ASN A 505 8.53 -0.39 2.59
C ASN A 505 8.58 1.07 2.11
N ILE A 506 9.73 1.70 2.35
CA ILE A 506 9.96 3.12 2.04
C ILE A 506 9.95 3.42 0.53
N LEU A 507 10.26 2.45 -0.35
CA LEU A 507 10.18 2.65 -1.80
C LEU A 507 8.74 2.94 -2.24
N GLY A 508 7.77 2.28 -1.61
CA GLY A 508 6.35 2.55 -1.81
C GLY A 508 5.97 3.97 -1.39
N LEU A 509 6.47 4.43 -0.25
CA LEU A 509 6.25 5.80 0.21
C LEU A 509 6.92 6.82 -0.72
N TYR A 510 8.15 6.55 -1.15
CA TYR A 510 8.86 7.44 -2.06
C TYR A 510 8.14 7.60 -3.40
N THR A 511 7.58 6.50 -3.92
CA THR A 511 6.81 6.51 -5.16
C THR A 511 5.59 7.43 -5.05
N VAL A 512 4.78 7.29 -4.00
CA VAL A 512 3.59 8.16 -3.82
C VAL A 512 3.98 9.62 -3.51
N SER A 513 5.06 9.83 -2.76
CA SER A 513 5.53 11.17 -2.38
C SER A 513 6.08 11.93 -3.58
N ARG A 514 6.87 11.30 -4.45
CA ARG A 514 7.33 11.93 -5.72
C ARG A 514 6.16 12.24 -6.64
N SER A 515 5.21 11.31 -6.75
CA SER A 515 4.06 11.46 -7.64
C SER A 515 3.10 12.57 -7.20
N THR A 516 3.03 12.86 -5.91
CA THR A 516 2.28 13.99 -5.35
C THR A 516 3.12 15.27 -5.26
N GLY A 517 4.37 15.28 -5.74
CA GLY A 517 5.24 16.44 -5.67
C GLY A 517 5.64 16.86 -4.25
N ALA A 518 5.61 15.93 -3.29
CA ALA A 518 6.01 16.20 -1.92
C ALA A 518 7.51 16.57 -1.85
N LEU A 519 7.83 17.53 -0.99
CA LEU A 519 9.20 17.96 -0.71
C LEU A 519 9.79 17.17 0.46
N MET A 520 11.11 17.21 0.61
CA MET A 520 11.81 16.71 1.80
C MET A 520 12.77 17.77 2.33
N PHE A 521 13.03 17.75 3.64
CA PHE A 521 14.09 18.58 4.19
C PHE A 521 15.45 18.02 3.76
N ALA A 522 16.46 18.88 3.62
CA ALA A 522 17.80 18.46 3.18
C ALA A 522 18.49 17.52 4.19
N ASP A 523 18.08 17.62 5.46
CA ASP A 523 18.50 16.77 6.57
C ASP A 523 17.53 15.60 6.85
N ASN A 524 16.55 15.35 5.97
CA ASN A 524 15.66 14.20 6.10
C ASN A 524 16.48 12.89 6.18
N VAL A 525 15.96 11.92 6.91
CA VAL A 525 16.64 10.63 7.12
C VAL A 525 16.88 9.91 5.79
N LYS A 526 17.96 9.15 5.73
CA LYS A 526 18.43 8.44 4.54
C LYS A 526 18.86 7.04 4.92
N GLU A 527 18.54 6.10 4.05
CA GLU A 527 18.98 4.72 4.24
C GLU A 527 20.50 4.60 4.04
N GLN A 528 21.14 3.73 4.83
CA GLN A 528 22.58 3.50 4.77
C GLN A 528 22.90 2.05 4.47
N TYR A 529 23.32 1.78 3.24
CA TYR A 529 23.60 0.42 2.77
C TYR A 529 25.08 0.07 2.88
N LYS A 530 25.39 -1.15 3.33
CA LYS A 530 26.71 -1.75 3.15
C LYS A 530 26.65 -2.69 1.95
N PRO A 531 27.45 -2.45 0.88
CA PRO A 531 27.46 -3.28 -0.32
C PRO A 531 27.72 -4.76 -0.05
N ASP A 532 28.50 -5.02 0.98
CA ASP A 532 28.83 -6.35 1.48
C ASP A 532 29.04 -6.24 3.01
N PRO A 533 28.63 -7.23 3.82
CA PRO A 533 28.79 -7.19 5.27
C PRO A 533 30.23 -7.02 5.77
N THR A 534 31.23 -7.31 4.94
CA THR A 534 32.65 -7.12 5.28
C THR A 534 33.22 -5.81 4.73
N SER A 535 32.43 -5.06 3.95
CA SER A 535 32.82 -3.75 3.42
C SER A 535 32.73 -2.66 4.48
N ASN A 536 33.76 -1.83 4.55
CA ASN A 536 33.74 -0.58 5.30
C ASN A 536 33.15 0.59 4.49
N VAL A 537 32.79 0.36 3.22
CA VAL A 537 32.12 1.36 2.38
C VAL A 537 30.64 1.35 2.73
N VAL A 538 30.13 2.50 3.18
CA VAL A 538 28.69 2.73 3.35
C VAL A 538 28.23 3.57 2.17
N LEU A 539 27.21 3.09 1.47
CA LEU A 539 26.48 3.85 0.46
C LEU A 539 25.29 4.51 1.13
N GLU A 540 25.24 5.82 1.05
CA GLU A 540 24.11 6.60 1.57
C GLU A 540 23.11 6.82 0.44
N GLU A 541 21.83 6.63 0.75
CA GLU A 541 20.74 7.02 -0.14
C GLU A 541 20.80 8.53 -0.42
N ASN A 542 20.55 8.94 -1.67
CA ASN A 542 20.57 10.36 -2.05
C ASN A 542 19.18 10.99 -2.15
N LEU A 543 18.12 10.30 -1.71
CA LEU A 543 16.72 10.72 -1.84
C LEU A 543 16.39 11.15 -3.28
N PHE A 544 16.87 10.37 -4.26
CA PHE A 544 16.77 10.68 -5.68
C PHE A 544 15.35 11.16 -6.05
N GLY A 545 15.25 12.18 -6.90
CA GLY A 545 13.98 12.68 -7.42
C GLY A 545 13.18 13.58 -6.47
N PHE A 546 13.58 13.74 -5.22
CA PHE A 546 12.99 14.73 -4.32
C PHE A 546 13.63 16.11 -4.47
N LYS A 547 12.81 17.15 -4.41
CA LYS A 547 13.31 18.52 -4.20
C LYS A 547 13.54 18.72 -2.70
N LEU A 548 14.82 18.80 -2.33
CA LEU A 548 15.26 19.03 -0.96
C LEU A 548 15.26 20.52 -0.63
N ILE A 549 14.83 20.88 0.58
CA ILE A 549 14.85 22.26 1.07
C ILE A 549 15.71 22.41 2.34
N ASN A 550 16.42 23.53 2.46
CA ASN A 550 17.24 23.85 3.64
C ASN A 550 16.48 24.64 4.72
N GLU A 551 15.24 25.05 4.44
CA GLU A 551 14.38 25.75 5.38
C GLU A 551 13.78 24.77 6.40
N SER A 552 13.42 25.22 7.59
CA SER A 552 12.78 24.38 8.62
C SER A 552 11.26 24.27 8.46
N ILE A 553 10.68 24.90 7.42
CA ILE A 553 9.22 24.95 7.20
C ILE A 553 8.92 24.67 5.72
N MET A 554 8.04 23.72 5.43
CA MET A 554 7.39 23.58 4.12
C MET A 554 5.97 24.14 4.17
N ARG A 555 5.55 24.74 3.05
CA ARG A 555 4.19 25.30 2.86
C ARG A 555 3.36 24.49 1.86
N THR A 556 3.87 23.35 1.42
CA THR A 556 3.29 22.44 0.43
C THR A 556 3.19 21.05 1.04
N SER A 557 2.87 20.04 0.23
CA SER A 557 3.04 18.65 0.62
C SER A 557 4.51 18.34 0.92
N GLY A 558 4.74 17.42 1.86
CA GLY A 558 6.07 17.04 2.30
C GLY A 558 6.11 15.64 2.91
N ALA A 559 7.27 15.00 2.84
CA ALA A 559 7.55 13.72 3.46
C ALA A 559 8.63 13.87 4.51
N ILE A 560 8.40 13.29 5.69
CA ILE A 560 9.35 13.28 6.80
C ILE A 560 9.55 11.85 7.28
N GLY A 561 10.80 11.40 7.27
CA GLY A 561 11.18 10.09 7.74
C GLY A 561 11.76 10.10 9.13
N PHE A 562 11.64 8.98 9.81
CA PHE A 562 12.19 8.71 11.14
C PHE A 562 13.18 7.54 11.06
N ASP A 563 14.35 7.72 11.65
CA ASP A 563 15.35 6.66 11.80
C ASP A 563 15.39 6.25 13.28
N CYS A 564 14.85 5.08 13.56
CA CYS A 564 14.76 4.54 14.91
C CYS A 564 15.77 3.41 15.16
N GLY A 565 16.83 3.33 14.35
CA GLY A 565 17.92 2.37 14.51
C GLY A 565 17.62 0.97 13.97
N ALA A 566 16.66 0.84 13.05
CA ALA A 566 16.41 -0.41 12.35
C ALA A 566 17.54 -0.72 11.36
N PRO A 567 17.79 -2.01 11.05
CA PRO A 567 18.70 -2.37 9.96
C PRO A 567 18.18 -1.82 8.62
N PRO A 568 19.09 -1.56 7.66
CA PRO A 568 18.69 -1.12 6.32
C PRO A 568 17.76 -2.12 5.64
N GLU A 569 16.83 -1.61 4.83
CA GLU A 569 15.92 -2.47 4.06
C GLU A 569 16.69 -3.48 3.19
N PRO A 570 16.18 -4.72 3.01
CA PRO A 570 16.79 -5.66 2.08
C PRO A 570 16.83 -5.12 0.64
N ALA A 571 17.87 -5.48 -0.11
CA ALA A 571 18.03 -5.03 -1.50
C ALA A 571 17.05 -5.68 -2.50
N GLY A 572 16.39 -6.79 -2.12
CA GLY A 572 15.43 -7.51 -2.96
C GLY A 572 13.98 -7.24 -2.60
N ASN A 573 13.06 -7.83 -3.36
CA ASN A 573 11.61 -7.79 -3.11
C ASN A 573 11.16 -8.69 -1.95
N VAL A 574 11.74 -8.47 -0.76
CA VAL A 574 11.40 -9.14 0.51
C VAL A 574 11.26 -8.09 1.63
N PRO A 575 10.43 -8.37 2.65
CA PRO A 575 10.29 -7.45 3.78
C PRO A 575 11.54 -7.40 4.66
N PRO A 576 11.78 -6.26 5.36
CA PRO A 576 12.60 -6.21 6.56
C PRO A 576 12.20 -7.24 7.64
N ASP A 577 13.09 -7.47 8.61
CA ASP A 577 12.82 -8.40 9.71
C ASP A 577 11.75 -7.84 10.66
N ALA A 578 10.72 -8.64 10.95
CA ALA A 578 9.62 -8.27 11.84
C ALA A 578 10.07 -7.91 13.27
N SER A 579 11.20 -8.45 13.73
CA SER A 579 11.74 -8.14 15.07
C SER A 579 12.28 -6.71 15.20
N THR A 580 12.54 -6.05 14.07
CA THR A 580 13.03 -4.67 13.99
C THR A 580 12.02 -3.73 13.35
N ASP A 581 10.76 -4.15 13.22
CA ASP A 581 9.72 -3.40 12.52
C ASP A 581 9.46 -2.03 13.18
N THR A 582 9.51 -0.97 12.36
CA THR A 582 9.29 0.41 12.77
C THR A 582 7.90 0.94 12.44
N HIS A 583 7.01 0.14 11.85
CA HIS A 583 5.72 0.56 11.31
C HIS A 583 4.84 1.39 12.29
N GLU A 584 4.87 1.04 13.57
CA GLU A 584 4.07 1.70 14.62
C GLU A 584 4.75 2.94 15.21
N ILE A 585 6.01 3.22 14.87
CA ILE A 585 6.82 4.20 15.61
C ILE A 585 6.43 5.65 15.27
N PRO A 586 6.28 6.07 13.99
CA PRO A 586 6.00 7.48 13.68
C PRO A 586 4.74 7.99 14.36
N ARG A 587 3.61 7.28 14.28
CA ARG A 587 2.32 7.69 14.87
C ARG A 587 2.38 7.87 16.41
N ARG A 588 3.35 7.22 17.07
CA ARG A 588 3.57 7.27 18.53
C ARG A 588 4.71 8.19 18.92
N THR A 589 5.42 8.79 17.96
CA THR A 589 6.55 9.68 18.23
C THR A 589 6.08 11.09 18.53
N LYS A 590 6.63 11.71 19.58
CA LYS A 590 6.24 13.07 20.00
C LYS A 590 6.37 14.09 18.87
N LEU A 591 7.52 14.09 18.19
CA LEU A 591 7.80 15.04 17.11
C LEU A 591 6.86 14.85 15.92
N ALA A 592 6.53 13.60 15.57
CA ALA A 592 5.55 13.31 14.53
C ALA A 592 4.14 13.84 14.89
N GLN A 593 3.73 13.71 16.15
CA GLN A 593 2.43 14.26 16.60
C GLN A 593 2.42 15.80 16.62
N GLN A 594 3.56 16.46 16.85
CA GLN A 594 3.70 17.91 16.73
C GLN A 594 3.65 18.38 15.26
N GLN A 595 4.27 17.62 14.35
CA GLN A 595 4.17 17.85 12.90
C GLN A 595 2.71 17.74 12.45
N PHE A 596 2.01 16.68 12.88
CA PHE A 596 0.59 16.47 12.62
C PHE A 596 -0.23 17.71 13.03
N ASP A 597 -0.11 18.15 14.29
CA ASP A 597 -0.92 19.26 14.83
C ASP A 597 -0.68 20.57 14.09
N SER A 598 0.60 20.88 13.86
CA SER A 598 1.01 22.09 13.14
C SER A 598 0.46 22.09 11.72
N PHE A 599 0.57 20.96 11.03
CA PHE A 599 0.17 20.83 9.65
C PHE A 599 -1.35 20.99 9.49
N ILE A 600 -2.17 20.26 10.26
CA ILE A 600 -3.61 20.35 10.06
C ILE A 600 -4.16 21.74 10.45
N LYS A 601 -3.62 22.36 11.51
CA LYS A 601 -4.07 23.69 11.97
C LYS A 601 -3.59 24.84 11.10
N SER A 602 -2.36 24.80 10.59
CA SER A 602 -1.74 25.94 9.91
C SER A 602 -1.42 25.72 8.44
N GLY A 603 -1.36 24.47 7.97
CA GLY A 603 -0.87 24.11 6.63
C GLY A 603 0.65 24.13 6.53
N LEU A 604 1.36 24.26 7.65
CA LEU A 604 2.83 24.29 7.70
C LEU A 604 3.36 22.95 8.19
N ILE A 605 4.27 22.36 7.43
CA ILE A 605 5.06 21.22 7.87
C ILE A 605 6.35 21.77 8.47
N ILE A 606 6.58 21.53 9.76
CA ILE A 606 7.72 22.07 10.50
C ILE A 606 8.70 20.94 10.82
N ASN A 607 10.00 21.14 10.55
CA ASN A 607 11.04 20.23 11.01
C ASN A 607 11.27 20.41 12.51
N TYR A 608 10.56 19.65 13.33
CA TYR A 608 10.73 19.62 14.79
C TYR A 608 11.98 18.84 15.25
N CYS A 609 12.67 18.14 14.34
CA CYS A 609 13.81 17.29 14.65
C CYS A 609 15.13 18.06 14.75
N ASN A 610 15.20 19.29 14.23
CA ASN A 610 16.42 20.13 14.21
C ASN A 610 17.64 19.38 13.64
N GLY A 611 17.43 18.70 12.51
CA GLY A 611 18.31 17.66 11.97
C GLY A 611 17.49 16.47 11.47
N PRO A 612 18.14 15.34 11.15
CA PRO A 612 17.44 14.09 10.88
C PRO A 612 16.63 13.65 12.11
N CYS A 613 15.43 13.12 11.89
CA CYS A 613 14.55 12.64 12.95
C CYS A 613 15.04 11.29 13.50
N THR A 614 15.96 11.33 14.47
CA THR A 614 16.47 10.14 15.18
C THR A 614 15.90 9.97 16.59
N ASP A 615 15.16 10.96 17.09
CA ASP A 615 14.45 10.88 18.37
C ASP A 615 13.04 10.31 18.16
N CYS A 616 12.91 9.00 18.35
CA CYS A 616 11.65 8.27 18.25
C CYS A 616 10.93 8.11 19.61
N THR A 617 11.17 9.02 20.56
CA THR A 617 10.53 8.96 21.89
C THR A 617 9.02 9.18 21.83
N GLN A 618 8.29 8.43 22.66
CA GLN A 618 6.84 8.58 22.79
C GLN A 618 6.48 9.79 23.67
N PRO A 619 5.34 10.47 23.41
CA PRO A 619 4.87 11.54 24.27
C PRO A 619 4.51 11.04 25.67
N SER A 620 5.16 11.63 26.68
CA SER A 620 4.95 11.41 28.13
C SER A 620 3.48 11.46 28.50
#